data_AF-A0AAU7A2A8-F1
#
_entry.id   AF-A0AAU7A2A8-F1
#
_cell.length_a   1.000
_cell.length_b   1.000
_cell.length_c   1.000
_cell.angle_alpha   90.00
_cell.angle_beta   90.00
_cell.angle_gamma   90.00
#
_symmetry.space_group_name_H-M   'P 1'
#
loop_
_entity.id
_entity.type
_entity.pdbx_description
1 polymer ?
#
loop_
_entity_poly.entity_id
_entity_poly.type
_entity_poly.pdbx_seq_one_letter_code
_entity_poly.pdbx_strand_id
1 'polypeptide(L)'
;MDVVLEQAVQARAWVEQLWPQQVAAFGTVQIVIATTGAQFAALRGGAPGTDDLAASTTAEGTVILSETALQLLTAQGRRVVLAHELTHVVLKQTQRRGLPPWIVEGSAEYTAYRWAGLSLARACPTLRAQVHSGDVPSLPPTKDLFSGSSRQSAYQQAHAYMSFLIARFGLAAWKRFVISVDGAAPGAFAKSFAGAAPAELQTAYSSYLRKVMG
;
A
#
# COMPACT_ATOMS: atom_id res chain seq x y z
N MET A 1 6.10 9.17 23.22
CA MET A 1 6.37 7.75 22.89
C MET A 1 5.10 6.91 22.97
N ASP A 2 4.36 7.02 24.07
CA ASP A 2 3.15 6.21 24.35
C ASP A 2 2.07 6.25 23.27
N VAL A 3 1.80 7.43 22.69
CA VAL A 3 0.79 7.57 21.62
C VAL A 3 1.17 6.79 20.36
N VAL A 4 2.44 6.82 19.94
CA VAL A 4 2.88 6.10 18.73
C VAL A 4 2.80 4.59 18.95
N LEU A 5 3.19 4.12 20.14
CA LEU A 5 3.08 2.72 20.51
C LEU A 5 1.62 2.26 20.51
N GLU A 6 0.70 3.04 21.09
CA GLU A 6 -0.73 2.72 21.07
C GLU A 6 -1.27 2.63 19.63
N GLN A 7 -0.93 3.62 18.78
CA GLN A 7 -1.34 3.59 17.37
C GLN A 7 -0.71 2.40 16.62
N ALA A 8 0.52 2.00 16.95
CA ALA A 8 1.17 0.84 16.35
C ALA A 8 0.50 -0.48 16.75
N VAL A 9 0.07 -0.62 18.01
CA VAL A 9 -0.71 -1.79 18.47
C VAL A 9 -2.05 -1.87 17.73
N GLN A 10 -2.75 -0.74 17.57
CA GLN A 10 -4.01 -0.68 16.84
C GLN A 10 -3.82 -0.99 15.34
N ALA A 11 -2.76 -0.45 14.73
CA ALA A 11 -2.40 -0.74 13.33
C ALA A 11 -2.05 -2.22 13.14
N ARG A 12 -1.30 -2.83 14.07
CA ARG A 12 -1.02 -4.27 14.06
C ARG A 12 -2.31 -5.10 14.07
N ALA A 13 -3.30 -4.74 14.88
CA ALA A 13 -4.58 -5.44 14.92
C ALA A 13 -5.33 -5.34 13.58
N TRP A 14 -5.23 -4.23 12.84
CA TRP A 14 -5.77 -4.12 11.49
C TRP A 14 -5.06 -5.08 10.53
N VAL A 15 -3.72 -5.06 10.51
CA VAL A 15 -2.92 -5.95 9.66
C VAL A 15 -3.20 -7.43 9.97
N GLU A 16 -3.32 -7.78 11.25
CA GLU A 16 -3.59 -9.14 11.72
C GLU A 16 -4.95 -9.68 11.27
N GLN A 17 -5.98 -8.84 11.19
CA GLN A 17 -7.28 -9.27 10.67
C GLN A 17 -7.22 -9.76 9.22
N LEU A 18 -6.28 -9.26 8.42
CA LEU A 18 -6.12 -9.68 7.02
C LEU A 18 -4.97 -10.65 6.82
N TRP A 19 -3.94 -10.60 7.64
CA TRP A 19 -2.71 -11.39 7.48
C TRP A 19 -2.32 -12.15 8.77
N PRO A 20 -3.22 -12.93 9.40
CA PRO A 20 -2.98 -13.49 10.73
C PRO A 20 -1.78 -14.44 10.76
N GLN A 21 -1.63 -15.27 9.72
CA GLN A 21 -0.51 -16.21 9.60
C GLN A 21 0.83 -15.48 9.42
N GLN A 22 0.83 -14.38 8.66
CA GLN A 22 2.04 -13.60 8.40
C GLN A 22 2.44 -12.79 9.63
N VAL A 23 1.47 -12.22 10.36
CA VAL A 23 1.71 -11.57 11.64
C VAL A 23 2.24 -12.56 12.68
N ALA A 24 1.67 -13.77 12.77
CA ALA A 24 2.14 -14.79 13.69
C ALA A 24 3.54 -15.33 13.36
N ALA A 25 3.93 -15.31 12.08
CA ALA A 25 5.24 -15.77 11.63
C ALA A 25 6.36 -14.72 11.80
N PHE A 26 6.00 -13.48 12.14
CA PHE A 26 6.93 -12.38 12.32
C PHE A 26 7.08 -12.07 13.83
N GLY A 27 8.31 -11.73 14.26
CA GLY A 27 8.65 -11.50 15.65
C GLY A 27 8.34 -10.08 16.14
N THR A 28 9.33 -9.38 16.66
CA THR A 28 9.19 -7.96 17.08
C THR A 28 9.48 -7.05 15.89
N VAL A 29 8.61 -6.06 15.61
CA VAL A 29 8.91 -4.97 14.64
C VAL A 29 9.69 -3.91 15.40
N GLN A 30 10.85 -3.52 14.87
CA GLN A 30 11.51 -2.32 15.32
C GLN A 30 10.89 -1.10 14.64
N ILE A 31 10.46 -0.13 15.44
CA ILE A 31 10.01 1.18 14.98
C ILE A 31 11.02 2.23 15.45
N VAL A 32 11.56 3.01 14.52
CA VAL A 32 12.47 4.12 14.79
C VAL A 32 11.79 5.42 14.38
N ILE A 33 11.76 6.40 15.29
CA ILE A 33 11.22 7.73 15.00
C ILE A 33 12.40 8.65 14.71
N ALA A 34 12.47 9.14 13.48
CA ALA A 34 13.43 10.16 13.08
C ALA A 34 12.88 11.55 13.42
N THR A 35 13.61 12.31 14.22
CA THR A 35 13.22 13.64 14.70
C THR A 35 13.56 14.75 13.72
N THR A 36 14.38 14.46 12.70
CA THR A 36 14.75 15.40 11.64
C THR A 36 14.66 14.74 10.26
N GLY A 37 14.43 15.55 9.22
CA GLY A 37 14.44 15.06 7.83
C GLY A 37 15.79 14.48 7.40
N ALA A 38 16.90 15.01 7.94
CA ALA A 38 18.24 14.47 7.68
C ALA A 38 18.42 13.07 8.30
N GLN A 39 17.97 12.87 9.55
CA GLN A 39 17.98 11.55 10.18
C GLN A 39 17.08 10.56 9.44
N PHE A 40 15.89 11.00 9.03
CA PHE A 40 14.95 10.16 8.28
C PHE A 40 15.58 9.68 6.97
N ALA A 41 16.20 10.60 6.21
CA ALA A 41 16.91 10.28 4.98
C ALA A 41 18.09 9.32 5.22
N ALA A 42 18.91 9.56 6.24
CA ALA A 42 20.03 8.69 6.57
C ALA A 42 19.59 7.27 6.93
N LEU A 43 18.56 7.12 7.79
CA LEU A 43 18.08 5.81 8.24
C LEU A 43 17.50 4.97 7.10
N ARG A 44 16.87 5.59 6.11
CA ARG A 44 16.30 4.89 4.95
C ARG A 44 17.27 4.73 3.77
N GLY A 45 18.51 5.20 3.90
CA GLY A 45 19.52 5.13 2.85
C GLY A 45 19.33 6.12 1.69
N GLY A 46 18.67 7.25 1.93
CA GLY A 46 18.41 8.31 0.94
C GLY A 46 19.10 9.65 1.25
N ALA A 47 18.97 10.61 0.33
CA ALA A 47 19.48 11.98 0.51
C ALA A 47 18.45 12.91 1.19
N PRO A 48 18.87 13.84 2.09
CA PRO A 48 17.96 14.79 2.75
C PRO A 48 17.17 15.65 1.76
N GLY A 49 15.92 15.99 2.09
CA GLY A 49 15.12 16.97 1.35
C GLY A 49 14.52 16.50 0.03
N THR A 50 14.47 15.19 -0.22
CA THR A 50 14.03 14.63 -1.51
C THR A 50 12.67 13.92 -1.47
N ASP A 51 12.02 13.79 -0.31
CA ASP A 51 10.77 13.02 -0.17
C ASP A 51 9.90 13.50 1.01
N ASP A 52 8.63 13.80 0.75
CA ASP A 52 7.57 14.11 1.73
C ASP A 52 6.96 12.85 2.37
N LEU A 53 7.77 11.80 2.59
CA LEU A 53 7.26 10.53 3.13
C LEU A 53 7.11 10.59 4.66
N ALA A 54 5.96 10.13 5.14
CA ALA A 54 5.69 10.03 6.57
C ALA A 54 6.38 8.83 7.22
N ALA A 55 6.68 7.79 6.44
CA ALA A 55 7.34 6.59 6.91
C ALA A 55 8.03 5.84 5.77
N SER A 56 8.84 4.84 6.13
CA SER A 56 9.49 3.91 5.20
C SER A 56 9.89 2.63 5.95
N THR A 57 9.85 1.48 5.27
CA THR A 57 10.32 0.20 5.80
C THR A 57 11.64 -0.22 5.14
N THR A 58 12.63 -0.62 5.94
CA THR A 58 13.95 -1.08 5.43
C THR A 58 13.91 -2.52 4.91
N ALA A 59 14.99 -2.97 4.27
CA ALA A 59 15.15 -4.35 3.81
C ALA A 59 15.13 -5.36 4.97
N GLU A 60 15.61 -4.94 6.14
CA GLU A 60 15.65 -5.72 7.38
C GLU A 60 14.29 -5.74 8.10
N GLY A 61 13.32 -4.93 7.65
CA GLY A 61 11.98 -4.86 8.24
C GLY A 61 11.85 -3.85 9.38
N THR A 62 12.76 -2.89 9.50
CA THR A 62 12.64 -1.77 10.44
C THR A 62 11.72 -0.71 9.85
N VAL A 63 10.73 -0.27 10.63
CA VAL A 63 9.85 0.83 10.26
C VAL A 63 10.46 2.14 10.75
N ILE A 64 10.71 3.06 9.83
CA ILE A 64 11.23 4.40 10.12
C ILE A 64 10.09 5.39 9.95
N LEU A 65 9.80 6.20 10.96
CA LEU A 65 8.76 7.23 10.95
C LEU A 65 9.40 8.62 10.95
N SER A 66 8.83 9.55 10.18
CA SER A 66 9.18 10.97 10.26
C SER A 66 8.32 11.64 11.33
N GLU A 67 8.94 12.11 12.42
CA GLU A 67 8.22 12.77 13.52
C GLU A 67 7.44 14.00 13.03
N THR A 68 8.08 14.84 12.22
CA THR A 68 7.46 16.05 11.66
C THR A 68 6.22 15.71 10.83
N ALA A 69 6.30 14.67 9.98
CA ALA A 69 5.16 14.26 9.16
C ALA A 69 4.03 13.67 10.02
N LEU A 70 4.34 12.86 11.04
CA LEU A 70 3.34 12.28 11.93
C LEU A 70 2.54 13.33 12.73
N GLN A 71 3.15 14.48 13.03
CA GLN A 71 2.48 15.59 13.72
C GLN A 71 1.41 16.26 12.85
N LEU A 72 1.55 16.20 11.53
CA LEU A 72 0.58 16.75 10.57
C LEU A 72 -0.62 15.81 10.34
N LEU A 73 -0.52 14.55 10.78
CA LEU A 73 -1.55 13.54 10.58
C LEU A 73 -2.57 13.53 11.73
N THR A 74 -3.79 13.15 11.40
CA THR A 74 -4.78 12.75 12.42
C THR A 74 -4.36 11.42 13.07
N ALA A 75 -4.96 11.06 14.20
CA ALA A 75 -4.73 9.73 14.81
C ALA A 75 -5.06 8.59 13.83
N GLN A 76 -6.11 8.75 13.04
CA GLN A 76 -6.44 7.82 11.98
C GLN A 76 -5.39 7.78 10.87
N GLY A 77 -4.91 8.94 10.42
CA GLY A 77 -3.83 9.01 9.42
C GLY A 77 -2.55 8.32 9.90
N ARG A 78 -2.18 8.49 11.18
CA ARG A 78 -1.06 7.75 11.78
C ARG A 78 -1.25 6.24 11.76
N ARG A 79 -2.47 5.75 12.06
CA ARG A 79 -2.79 4.31 11.97
C ARG A 79 -2.71 3.77 10.56
N VAL A 80 -3.19 4.53 9.58
CA VAL A 80 -3.06 4.17 8.16
C VAL A 80 -1.59 4.03 7.78
N VAL A 81 -0.75 5.03 8.08
CA VAL A 81 0.70 4.97 7.79
C VAL A 81 1.35 3.77 8.49
N LEU A 82 1.09 3.55 9.78
CA LEU A 82 1.65 2.41 10.50
C LEU A 82 1.18 1.06 9.94
N ALA A 83 -0.10 0.92 9.59
CA ALA A 83 -0.63 -0.31 9.01
C ALA A 83 -0.07 -0.56 7.60
N HIS A 84 0.17 0.50 6.83
CA HIS A 84 0.84 0.43 5.53
C HIS A 84 2.25 -0.15 5.70
N GLU A 85 3.09 0.45 6.55
CA GLU A 85 4.46 -0.01 6.77
C GLU A 85 4.53 -1.42 7.38
N LEU A 86 3.67 -1.73 8.36
CA LEU A 86 3.59 -3.08 8.92
C LEU A 86 3.19 -4.12 7.87
N THR A 87 2.41 -3.74 6.86
CA THR A 87 2.07 -4.64 5.75
C THR A 87 3.30 -5.02 4.94
N HIS A 88 4.21 -4.07 4.67
CA HIS A 88 5.48 -4.37 4.02
C HIS A 88 6.31 -5.38 4.81
N VAL A 89 6.38 -5.21 6.14
CA VAL A 89 7.13 -6.11 7.02
C VAL A 89 6.54 -7.52 7.00
N VAL A 90 5.24 -7.68 7.26
CA VAL A 90 4.63 -9.01 7.41
C VAL A 90 4.54 -9.76 6.07
N LEU A 91 4.42 -9.04 4.95
CA LEU A 91 4.47 -9.64 3.62
C LEU A 91 5.90 -9.79 3.06
N LYS A 92 6.92 -9.40 3.84
CA LYS A 92 8.35 -9.43 3.49
C LYS A 92 8.63 -8.81 2.12
N GLN A 93 7.91 -7.73 1.79
CA GLN A 93 7.91 -7.17 0.43
C GLN A 93 9.27 -6.57 0.06
N THR A 94 9.97 -5.99 1.03
CA THR A 94 11.31 -5.39 0.85
C THR A 94 12.39 -6.45 0.57
N GLN A 95 12.12 -7.72 0.86
CA GLN A 95 13.06 -8.84 0.65
C GLN A 95 12.81 -9.58 -0.68
N ARG A 96 11.69 -9.29 -1.36
CA ARG A 96 11.27 -9.97 -2.59
C ARG A 96 11.76 -9.21 -3.80
N ARG A 97 12.41 -9.91 -4.73
CA ARG A 97 12.97 -9.31 -5.94
C ARG A 97 11.93 -9.19 -7.05
N GLY A 98 11.96 -8.08 -7.77
CA GLY A 98 11.19 -7.86 -9.01
C GLY A 98 9.68 -7.70 -8.83
N LEU A 99 9.16 -7.56 -7.61
CA LEU A 99 7.74 -7.30 -7.41
C LEU A 99 7.34 -5.99 -8.10
N PRO A 100 6.28 -5.99 -8.93
CA PRO A 100 5.72 -4.75 -9.45
C PRO A 100 5.32 -3.79 -8.30
N PRO A 101 5.71 -2.50 -8.35
CA PRO A 101 5.42 -1.54 -7.28
C PRO A 101 3.93 -1.42 -6.96
N TRP A 102 3.05 -1.51 -7.96
CA TRP A 102 1.60 -1.48 -7.73
C TRP A 102 1.11 -2.65 -6.86
N ILE A 103 1.82 -3.78 -6.84
CA ILE A 103 1.49 -4.89 -5.95
C ILE A 103 1.93 -4.58 -4.52
N VAL A 104 3.17 -4.12 -4.37
CA VAL A 104 3.77 -3.78 -3.07
C VAL A 104 2.91 -2.71 -2.39
N GLU A 105 2.76 -1.58 -3.05
CA GLU A 105 2.10 -0.39 -2.53
C GLU A 105 0.59 -0.58 -2.46
N GLY A 106 -0.03 -1.17 -3.50
CA GLY A 106 -1.48 -1.38 -3.51
C GLY A 106 -1.96 -2.32 -2.42
N SER A 107 -1.16 -3.34 -2.05
CA SER A 107 -1.53 -4.25 -0.96
C SER A 107 -1.33 -3.64 0.43
N ALA A 108 -0.31 -2.80 0.60
CA ALA A 108 -0.12 -1.99 1.80
C ALA A 108 -1.24 -0.97 1.98
N GLU A 109 -1.58 -0.23 0.92
CA GLU A 109 -2.71 0.72 0.89
C GLU A 109 -4.05 0.03 1.19
N TYR A 110 -4.38 -1.06 0.50
CA TYR A 110 -5.64 -1.76 0.75
C TYR A 110 -5.73 -2.26 2.20
N THR A 111 -4.64 -2.81 2.73
CA THR A 111 -4.59 -3.23 4.13
C THR A 111 -4.79 -2.02 5.05
N ALA A 112 -4.04 -0.95 4.87
CA ALA A 112 -4.12 0.24 5.72
C ALA A 112 -5.51 0.91 5.75
N TYR A 113 -6.18 1.00 4.60
CA TYR A 113 -7.45 1.71 4.47
C TYR A 113 -8.69 0.85 4.74
N ARG A 114 -8.59 -0.50 4.69
CA ARG A 114 -9.76 -1.39 4.83
C ARG A 114 -10.58 -1.14 6.09
N TRP A 115 -9.95 -0.77 7.20
CA TRP A 115 -10.62 -0.49 8.48
C TRP A 115 -10.69 0.99 8.84
N ALA A 116 -10.26 1.87 7.93
CA ALA A 116 -10.37 3.30 8.12
C ALA A 116 -11.82 3.82 7.94
N GLY A 117 -12.76 2.99 7.48
CA GLY A 117 -14.16 3.44 7.29
C GLY A 117 -14.30 4.54 6.23
N LEU A 118 -13.30 4.68 5.35
CA LEU A 118 -13.32 5.60 4.21
C LEU A 118 -13.80 4.85 2.97
N SER A 119 -14.65 5.49 2.17
CA SER A 119 -14.92 5.00 0.81
C SER A 119 -13.65 5.12 -0.02
N LEU A 120 -13.55 4.29 -1.07
CA LEU A 120 -12.39 4.34 -1.98
C LEU A 120 -12.21 5.74 -2.60
N ALA A 121 -13.31 6.40 -2.96
CA ALA A 121 -13.32 7.79 -3.42
C ALA A 121 -12.69 8.78 -2.44
N ARG A 122 -12.90 8.60 -1.13
CA ARG A 122 -12.31 9.46 -0.08
C ARG A 122 -10.86 9.11 0.21
N ALA A 123 -10.48 7.84 0.09
CA ALA A 123 -9.09 7.39 0.23
C ALA A 123 -8.24 7.77 -0.99
N CYS A 124 -8.85 7.94 -2.16
CA CYS A 124 -8.19 8.20 -3.43
C CYS A 124 -8.67 9.50 -4.11
N PRO A 125 -8.49 10.67 -3.48
CA PRO A 125 -9.05 11.93 -3.99
C PRO A 125 -8.45 12.39 -5.32
N THR A 126 -7.16 12.15 -5.56
CA THR A 126 -6.48 12.50 -6.82
C THR A 126 -6.99 11.63 -7.95
N LEU A 127 -7.12 10.32 -7.73
CA LEU A 127 -7.71 9.41 -8.71
C LEU A 127 -9.19 9.72 -8.94
N ARG A 128 -9.94 10.07 -7.89
CA ARG A 128 -11.33 10.51 -8.02
C ARG A 128 -11.41 11.71 -8.97
N ALA A 129 -10.57 12.73 -8.77
CA ALA A 129 -10.55 13.91 -9.64
C ALA A 129 -10.21 13.54 -11.09
N GLN A 130 -9.21 12.67 -11.30
CA GLN A 130 -8.82 12.17 -12.62
C GLN A 130 -9.98 11.47 -13.36
N VAL A 131 -10.72 10.61 -12.65
CA VAL A 131 -11.90 9.92 -13.21
C VAL A 131 -13.02 10.91 -13.55
N HIS A 132 -13.23 11.96 -12.74
CA HIS A 132 -14.23 13.00 -13.02
C HIS A 132 -13.87 13.86 -14.23
N SER A 133 -12.57 14.09 -14.50
CA SER A 133 -12.13 14.78 -15.71
C SER A 133 -12.17 13.91 -16.97
N GLY A 134 -12.66 12.66 -16.87
CA GLY A 134 -12.80 11.74 -17.99
C GLY A 134 -11.56 10.90 -18.31
N ASP A 135 -10.44 11.16 -17.62
CA ASP A 135 -9.22 10.37 -17.72
C ASP A 135 -9.31 9.16 -16.78
N VAL A 136 -9.94 8.09 -17.26
CA VAL A 136 -10.23 6.89 -16.46
C VAL A 136 -9.17 5.82 -16.74
N PRO A 137 -8.31 5.47 -15.76
CA PRO A 137 -7.36 4.38 -15.95
C PRO A 137 -8.04 3.05 -16.32
N SER A 138 -7.37 2.27 -17.15
CA SER A 138 -7.81 0.93 -17.57
C SER A 138 -6.86 -0.18 -17.12
N LEU A 139 -5.68 0.17 -16.61
CA LEU A 139 -4.65 -0.77 -16.17
C LEU A 139 -4.10 -0.36 -14.79
N PRO A 140 -3.40 -1.27 -14.07
CA PRO A 140 -2.64 -0.88 -12.89
C PRO A 140 -1.56 0.16 -13.25
N PRO A 141 -1.14 1.01 -12.30
CA PRO A 141 -0.14 2.04 -12.56
C PRO A 141 1.19 1.41 -12.96
N THR A 142 1.85 2.02 -13.93
CA THR A 142 3.18 1.64 -14.39
C THR A 142 4.26 2.03 -13.37
N LYS A 143 5.42 1.38 -13.44
CA LYS A 143 6.51 1.55 -12.44
C LYS A 143 7.03 2.99 -12.34
N ASP A 144 7.00 3.74 -13.43
CA ASP A 144 7.48 5.11 -13.56
C ASP A 144 6.64 6.09 -12.72
N LEU A 145 5.35 5.81 -12.53
CA LEU A 145 4.47 6.63 -11.70
C LEU A 145 4.84 6.59 -10.20
N PHE A 146 5.65 5.62 -9.75
CA PHE A 146 6.07 5.50 -8.35
C PHE A 146 7.29 6.39 -8.00
N SER A 147 7.63 7.34 -8.87
CA SER A 147 8.76 8.25 -8.71
C SER A 147 8.33 9.71 -8.81
N GLY A 148 9.05 10.60 -8.13
CA GLY A 148 8.77 12.04 -8.17
C GLY A 148 7.37 12.42 -7.66
N SER A 149 6.82 13.49 -8.22
CA SER A 149 5.53 14.08 -7.80
C SER A 149 4.30 13.23 -8.15
N SER A 150 4.42 12.24 -9.02
CA SER A 150 3.31 11.35 -9.40
C SER A 150 3.08 10.19 -8.43
N ARG A 151 4.00 9.95 -7.48
CA ARG A 151 3.96 8.80 -6.56
C ARG A 151 2.65 8.69 -5.80
N GLN A 152 2.11 9.80 -5.29
CA GLN A 152 0.85 9.79 -4.56
C GLN A 152 -0.33 9.34 -5.44
N SER A 153 -0.34 9.69 -6.73
CA SER A 153 -1.34 9.20 -7.68
C SER A 153 -1.16 7.70 -7.93
N ALA A 154 0.08 7.23 -8.04
CA ALA A 154 0.38 5.81 -8.23
C ALA A 154 -0.13 4.94 -7.07
N TYR A 155 0.04 5.40 -5.82
CA TYR A 155 -0.47 4.71 -4.62
C TYR A 155 -1.99 4.58 -4.66
N GLN A 156 -2.69 5.68 -4.98
CA GLN A 156 -4.15 5.68 -5.10
C GLN A 156 -4.65 4.76 -6.23
N GLN A 157 -3.97 4.77 -7.39
CA GLN A 157 -4.27 3.85 -8.49
C GLN A 157 -4.02 2.39 -8.13
N ALA A 158 -2.94 2.11 -7.40
CA ALA A 158 -2.62 0.76 -6.93
C ALA A 158 -3.68 0.26 -5.92
N HIS A 159 -4.08 1.10 -4.97
CA HIS A 159 -5.15 0.80 -4.01
C HIS A 159 -6.48 0.52 -4.73
N ALA A 160 -6.84 1.36 -5.71
CA ALA A 160 -8.07 1.18 -6.47
C ALA A 160 -8.06 -0.11 -7.31
N TYR A 161 -6.91 -0.48 -7.89
CA TYR A 161 -6.77 -1.73 -8.62
C TYR A 161 -6.88 -2.96 -7.70
N MET A 162 -6.28 -2.92 -6.50
CA MET A 162 -6.48 -3.99 -5.51
C MET A 162 -7.94 -4.12 -5.09
N SER A 163 -8.60 -2.99 -4.85
CA SER A 163 -10.02 -2.95 -4.49
C SER A 163 -10.90 -3.54 -5.59
N PHE A 164 -10.59 -3.25 -6.86
CA PHE A 164 -11.23 -3.85 -8.02
C PHE A 164 -11.05 -5.37 -8.07
N LEU A 165 -9.82 -5.87 -7.93
CA LEU A 165 -9.54 -7.31 -7.94
C LEU A 165 -10.31 -8.03 -6.83
N ILE A 166 -10.38 -7.43 -5.65
CA ILE A 166 -11.12 -7.97 -4.51
C ILE A 166 -12.63 -7.94 -4.77
N ALA A 167 -13.17 -6.85 -5.32
CA ALA A 167 -14.58 -6.76 -5.67
C ALA A 167 -14.98 -7.78 -6.75
N ARG A 168 -14.06 -8.09 -7.68
CA ARG A 168 -14.33 -8.96 -8.82
C ARG A 168 -14.09 -10.45 -8.56
N PHE A 169 -13.07 -10.79 -7.77
CA PHE A 169 -12.59 -12.17 -7.55
C PHE A 169 -12.61 -12.60 -6.09
N GLY A 170 -12.91 -11.69 -5.17
CA GLY A 170 -12.99 -11.95 -3.74
C GLY A 170 -11.65 -11.85 -3.01
N LEU A 171 -11.74 -11.63 -1.71
CA LEU A 171 -10.61 -11.41 -0.82
C LEU A 171 -9.64 -12.61 -0.80
N ALA A 172 -10.15 -13.84 -0.81
CA ALA A 172 -9.33 -15.05 -0.74
C ALA A 172 -8.44 -15.21 -1.99
N ALA A 173 -8.96 -14.92 -3.18
CA ALA A 173 -8.20 -14.95 -4.43
C ALA A 173 -7.09 -13.90 -4.41
N TRP A 174 -7.42 -12.68 -4.01
CA TRP A 174 -6.44 -11.59 -3.88
C TRP A 174 -5.34 -11.89 -2.85
N LYS A 175 -5.68 -12.47 -1.68
CA LYS A 175 -4.66 -12.85 -0.67
C LYS A 175 -3.69 -13.89 -1.23
N ARG A 176 -4.20 -14.91 -1.93
CA ARG A 176 -3.35 -15.90 -2.61
C ARG A 176 -2.43 -15.25 -3.63
N PHE A 177 -2.93 -14.29 -4.40
CA PHE A 177 -2.13 -13.53 -5.35
C PHE A 177 -0.98 -12.79 -4.68
N VAL A 178 -1.27 -11.96 -3.66
CA VAL A 178 -0.27 -11.15 -2.96
C VAL A 178 0.83 -12.00 -2.29
N ILE A 179 0.44 -13.16 -1.74
CA ILE A 179 1.38 -14.10 -1.11
C ILE A 179 2.23 -14.81 -2.15
N SER A 180 1.65 -15.26 -3.26
CA SER A 180 2.33 -16.13 -4.24
C SER A 180 3.08 -15.40 -5.34
N VAL A 181 2.77 -14.12 -5.60
CA VAL A 181 3.37 -13.39 -6.71
C VAL A 181 4.87 -13.26 -6.55
N ASP A 182 5.63 -13.62 -7.56
CA ASP A 182 7.07 -13.43 -7.55
C ASP A 182 7.41 -12.62 -8.80
N GLY A 183 8.22 -11.58 -8.64
CA GLY A 183 8.72 -10.81 -9.77
C GLY A 183 9.53 -11.66 -10.75
N ALA A 184 10.14 -12.74 -10.26
CA ALA A 184 10.94 -13.66 -11.06
C ALA A 184 10.12 -14.81 -11.69
N ALA A 185 8.89 -15.06 -11.24
CA ALA A 185 8.08 -16.19 -11.71
C ALA A 185 6.69 -15.73 -12.22
N PRO A 186 6.46 -15.73 -13.54
CA PRO A 186 5.16 -15.33 -14.09
C PRO A 186 4.06 -16.35 -13.73
N GLY A 187 2.80 -15.88 -13.76
CA GLY A 187 1.61 -16.74 -13.69
C GLY A 187 0.82 -16.71 -12.38
N ALA A 188 1.33 -16.08 -11.31
CA ALA A 188 0.58 -15.93 -10.05
C ALA A 188 -0.75 -15.18 -10.24
N PHE A 189 -0.77 -14.19 -11.14
CA PHE A 189 -1.97 -13.43 -11.49
C PHE A 189 -3.05 -14.35 -12.08
N ALA A 190 -2.74 -15.03 -13.20
CA ALA A 190 -3.67 -15.94 -13.86
C ALA A 190 -4.13 -17.07 -12.92
N LYS A 191 -3.23 -17.67 -12.15
CA LYS A 191 -3.57 -18.71 -11.14
C LYS A 191 -4.56 -18.21 -10.09
N SER A 192 -4.46 -16.94 -9.69
CA SER A 192 -5.30 -16.37 -8.64
C SER A 192 -6.62 -15.82 -9.18
N PHE A 193 -6.65 -15.35 -10.42
CA PHE A 193 -7.77 -14.63 -11.01
C PHE A 193 -8.40 -15.39 -12.20
N ALA A 194 -8.66 -16.69 -12.00
CA ALA A 194 -9.41 -17.54 -12.92
C ALA A 194 -8.88 -17.55 -14.37
N GLY A 195 -7.57 -17.52 -14.54
CA GLY A 195 -6.90 -17.52 -15.84
C GLY A 195 -6.80 -16.14 -16.51
N ALA A 196 -7.41 -15.10 -15.93
CA ALA A 196 -7.39 -13.77 -16.53
C ALA A 196 -6.00 -13.15 -16.58
N ALA A 197 -5.77 -12.28 -17.57
CA ALA A 197 -4.64 -11.36 -17.65
C ALA A 197 -5.09 -9.91 -17.36
N PRO A 198 -4.21 -9.02 -16.88
CA PRO A 198 -4.56 -7.62 -16.63
C PRO A 198 -5.18 -6.91 -17.85
N ALA A 199 -4.70 -7.22 -19.06
CA ALA A 199 -5.22 -6.65 -20.31
C ALA A 199 -6.68 -7.02 -20.59
N GLU A 200 -7.15 -8.17 -20.12
CA GLU A 200 -8.54 -8.63 -20.31
C GLU A 200 -9.50 -7.95 -19.33
N LEU A 201 -8.97 -7.31 -18.27
CA LEU A 201 -9.76 -6.67 -17.22
C LEU A 201 -9.97 -5.17 -17.45
N GLN A 202 -9.46 -4.61 -18.54
CA GLN A 202 -9.44 -3.16 -18.79
C GLN A 202 -10.82 -2.51 -18.71
N THR A 203 -11.77 -3.00 -19.51
CA THR A 203 -13.15 -2.46 -19.55
C THR A 203 -13.86 -2.63 -18.21
N ALA A 204 -13.64 -3.75 -17.53
CA ALA A 204 -14.23 -4.03 -16.23
C ALA A 204 -13.68 -3.09 -15.15
N TYR A 205 -12.37 -2.82 -15.18
CA TYR A 205 -11.72 -1.92 -14.25
C TYR A 205 -12.16 -0.46 -14.44
N SER A 206 -12.16 0.07 -15.68
CA SER A 206 -12.63 1.44 -15.92
C SER A 206 -14.11 1.61 -15.56
N SER A 207 -14.95 0.59 -15.81
CA SER A 207 -16.35 0.59 -15.37
C SER A 207 -16.49 0.58 -13.86
N TYR A 208 -15.67 -0.21 -13.17
CA TYR A 208 -15.60 -0.22 -11.70
C TYR A 208 -15.22 1.16 -11.16
N LEU A 209 -14.17 1.79 -11.71
CA LEU A 209 -13.74 3.13 -11.29
C LEU A 209 -14.86 4.16 -11.44
N ARG A 210 -15.52 4.23 -12.60
CA ARG A 210 -16.66 5.17 -12.79
C ARG A 210 -17.76 4.97 -11.75
N LYS A 211 -18.05 3.72 -11.37
CA LYS A 211 -19.06 3.40 -10.37
C LYS A 211 -18.67 3.81 -8.96
N VAL A 212 -17.44 3.52 -8.53
CA VAL A 212 -17.02 3.72 -7.13
C VAL A 212 -16.37 5.07 -6.85
N MET A 213 -15.96 5.77 -7.91
CA MET A 213 -15.38 7.11 -7.83
C MET A 213 -16.42 8.21 -8.08
N GLY A 214 -17.63 7.89 -8.54
CA GLY A 214 -18.74 8.84 -8.65
C GLY A 214 -19.11 9.52 -7.33
#